data_AF-A0A8I2C859-F1
#
_entry.id   AF-A0A8I2C859-F1
#
_cell.length_a   1.000
_cell.length_b   1.000
_cell.length_c   1.000
_cell.angle_alpha   90.00
_cell.angle_beta   90.00
_cell.angle_gamma   90.00
#
_symmetry.space_group_name_H-M   'P 1'
#
loop_
_entity.id
_entity.type
_entity.pdbx_description
1 polymer ?
#
loop_
_entity_poly.entity_id
_entity_poly.type
_entity_poly.pdbx_seq_one_letter_code
_entity_poly.pdbx_strand_id
1 'polypeptide(L)' 'MADNENGAAPAAPSIDPNKSYRLTLARAVEIAPKIWARPGSDVVVKGSLIADYGDAVTSYEEV' A
#
# COMPACT_ATOMS: atom_id res chain seq x y z
N MET A 1 21.98 9.11 32.40
CA MET A 1 22.43 7.99 31.55
C MET A 1 21.30 7.71 30.57
N ALA A 2 21.57 8.02 29.30
CA ALA A 2 20.82 7.70 28.07
C ALA A 2 19.39 8.25 27.91
N ASP A 3 19.31 9.47 27.40
CA ASP A 3 18.39 9.88 26.36
C ASP A 3 18.54 8.94 25.15
N ASN A 4 17.64 7.97 24.97
CA ASN A 4 17.55 7.21 23.74
C ASN A 4 16.29 7.63 22.99
N GLU A 5 16.44 8.76 22.31
CA GLU A 5 15.68 9.17 21.14
C GLU A 5 15.79 8.09 20.05
N ASN A 6 15.07 6.98 20.19
CA ASN A 6 14.89 6.09 19.06
C ASN A 6 13.78 6.70 18.21
N GLY A 7 14.19 7.55 17.26
CA GLY A 7 13.35 8.02 16.18
C GLY A 7 12.60 6.83 15.60
N ALA A 8 11.33 6.69 15.97
CA ALA A 8 10.43 5.79 15.30
C ALA A 8 10.31 6.37 13.88
N ALA A 9 11.12 5.86 12.95
CA ALA A 9 10.73 5.80 11.56
C ALA A 9 9.25 5.41 11.59
N PRO A 10 8.32 6.18 10.99
CA PRO A 10 6.90 5.91 11.10
C PRO A 10 6.76 4.43 10.76
N ALA A 11 6.39 3.61 11.75
CA ALA A 11 6.31 2.17 11.57
C ALA A 11 5.41 2.03 10.36
N ALA A 12 5.99 1.60 9.22
CA ALA A 12 5.25 1.47 7.98
C ALA A 12 3.98 0.73 8.37
N PRO A 13 2.79 1.36 8.22
CA PRO A 13 1.59 0.90 8.90
C PRO A 13 1.50 -0.60 8.67
N SER A 14 1.54 -1.40 9.73
CA SER A 14 1.66 -2.86 9.61
C SER A 14 0.50 -3.34 8.74
N ILE A 15 0.78 -3.54 7.46
CA ILE A 15 -0.23 -3.90 6.47
C ILE A 15 -0.69 -5.29 6.86
N ASP A 16 -1.94 -5.42 7.27
CA ASP A 16 -2.49 -6.70 7.67
C ASP A 16 -2.82 -7.50 6.40
N PRO A 17 -2.13 -8.61 6.12
CA PRO A 17 -2.25 -9.28 4.83
C PRO A 17 -3.66 -9.83 4.54
N ASN A 18 -4.49 -9.96 5.58
CA ASN A 18 -5.85 -10.47 5.49
C ASN A 18 -6.91 -9.40 5.28
N LYS A 19 -6.58 -8.13 5.54
CA LYS A 19 -7.52 -7.02 5.40
C LYS A 19 -7.52 -6.44 3.99
N SER A 20 -8.60 -5.73 3.69
CA SER A 20 -8.77 -5.00 2.44
C SER A 20 -8.22 -3.59 2.59
N TYR A 21 -7.51 -3.15 1.56
CA TYR A 21 -6.97 -1.82 1.47
C TYR A 21 -7.30 -1.23 0.12
N ARG A 22 -7.76 0.01 0.15
CA ARG A 22 -7.93 0.86 -1.01
C ARG A 22 -6.59 1.47 -1.39
N LEU A 23 -6.14 1.23 -2.61
CA LEU A 23 -4.89 1.73 -3.14
C LEU A 23 -5.08 3.03 -3.90
N THR A 24 -4.20 3.97 -3.62
CA THR A 24 -3.94 5.12 -4.49
C THR A 24 -2.74 4.76 -5.36
N LEU A 25 -2.93 4.76 -6.68
CA LEU A 25 -1.88 4.43 -7.63
C LEU A 25 -1.19 5.67 -8.18
N ALA A 26 0.14 5.64 -8.28
CA ALA A 26 0.94 6.69 -8.92
C ALA A 26 0.87 6.62 -10.45
N ARG A 27 0.74 5.41 -10.99
CA ARG A 27 0.74 5.11 -12.44
C ARG A 27 -0.23 4.00 -12.76
N ALA A 28 -0.40 3.70 -14.05
CA ALA A 28 -1.18 2.56 -14.47
C ALA A 28 -0.47 1.25 -14.06
N VAL A 29 -1.21 0.33 -13.44
CA VAL A 29 -0.72 -0.96 -12.95
C VAL A 29 -1.62 -2.04 -13.48
N GLU A 30 -1.03 -3.11 -13.98
CA GLU A 30 -1.77 -4.31 -14.29
C GLU A 30 -2.08 -5.06 -12.98
N ILE A 31 -3.33 -4.98 -12.52
CA ILE A 31 -3.79 -5.64 -11.28
C ILE A 31 -4.27 -7.06 -11.53
N ALA A 32 -4.59 -7.38 -12.78
CA ALA A 32 -4.93 -8.72 -13.26
C ALA A 32 -4.65 -8.78 -14.76
N PRO A 33 -4.54 -9.98 -15.37
CA PRO A 33 -4.22 -10.11 -16.79
C PRO A 33 -5.21 -9.32 -17.65
N LYS A 34 -4.71 -8.34 -18.41
CA LYS A 34 -5.49 -7.40 -19.25
C LYS A 34 -6.32 -6.37 -18.49
N ILE A 35 -6.22 -6.30 -17.16
CA ILE A 35 -6.91 -5.30 -16.32
C ILE A 35 -5.88 -4.32 -15.78
N TRP A 36 -5.92 -3.11 -16.33
CA TRP A 36 -5.05 -2.02 -15.94
C TRP A 36 -5.82 -1.05 -15.06
N ALA A 37 -5.44 -0.99 -13.78
CA ALA A 37 -5.90 0.06 -12.90
C ALA A 37 -5.09 1.34 -13.15
N ARG A 38 -5.77 2.46 -13.35
CA ARG A 38 -5.12 3.77 -13.57
C ARG A 38 -5.12 4.59 -12.28
N PRO A 39 -4.26 5.62 -12.18
CA PRO A 39 -4.37 6.60 -11.11
C PRO A 39 -5.79 7.18 -11.04
N GLY A 40 -6.38 7.19 -9.84
CA GLY A 40 -7.76 7.61 -9.60
C GLY A 40 -8.82 6.51 -9.81
N SER A 41 -8.42 5.31 -10.23
CA SER A 41 -9.30 4.14 -10.18
C SER A 41 -9.44 3.65 -8.74
N ASP A 42 -10.64 3.21 -8.38
CA ASP A 42 -10.89 2.58 -7.09
C ASP A 42 -10.36 1.14 -7.10
N VAL A 43 -9.24 0.90 -6.41
CA VAL A 43 -8.60 -0.41 -6.39
C VAL A 43 -8.57 -0.90 -4.95
N VAL A 44 -9.37 -1.91 -4.64
CA VAL A 44 -9.35 -2.57 -3.34
C VAL A 44 -8.67 -3.92 -3.47
N VAL A 45 -7.59 -4.12 -2.73
CA VAL A 45 -6.82 -5.37 -2.72
C VAL A 45 -6.55 -5.80 -1.30
N LYS A 46 -6.14 -7.05 -1.13
CA LYS A 46 -5.67 -7.52 0.18
C LYS A 46 -4.33 -6.89 0.54
N GLY A 47 -4.09 -6.71 1.84
CA GLY A 47 -2.81 -6.26 2.39
C GLY A 47 -1.61 -7.03 1.83
N SER A 48 -1.79 -8.33 1.58
CA SER A 48 -0.76 -9.19 1.00
C SER A 48 -0.33 -8.78 -0.41
N LEU A 49 -1.22 -8.16 -1.20
CA LEU A 49 -0.96 -7.74 -2.57
C LEU A 49 -0.33 -6.34 -2.65
N ILE A 50 -0.48 -5.51 -1.61
CA ILE A 50 0.09 -4.14 -1.60
C ILE A 50 1.61 -4.19 -1.74
N ALA A 51 2.25 -5.16 -1.07
CA ALA A 51 3.68 -5.39 -1.16
C ALA A 51 4.12 -5.79 -2.59
N ASP A 52 3.25 -6.47 -3.34
CA ASP A 52 3.50 -6.88 -4.73
C ASP A 52 3.45 -5.68 -5.69
N TYR A 53 2.54 -4.74 -5.45
CA TYR A 53 2.40 -3.53 -6.25
C TYR A 53 3.47 -2.46 -5.95
N GLY A 54 4.02 -2.44 -4.73
CA GLY A 54 5.21 -1.68 -4.35
C GLY A 54 5.23 -0.23 -4.85
N ASP A 55 6.20 0.08 -5.72
CA ASP A 55 6.45 1.41 -6.32
C ASP A 55 5.22 2.05 -6.99
N ALA A 56 4.26 1.24 -7.43
CA ALA A 56 3.10 1.77 -8.10
C ALA A 56 2.00 2.27 -7.15
N VAL A 57 2.08 1.94 -5.86
CA VAL A 57 1.17 2.42 -4.80
C VAL A 57 1.77 3.65 -4.14
N THR A 58 1.09 4.79 -4.24
CA THR A 58 1.47 6.03 -3.54
C THR A 58 0.94 6.08 -2.12
N SER A 59 -0.26 5.55 -1.89
CA SER A 59 -0.88 5.50 -0.57
C SER A 59 -1.87 4.34 -0.50
N TYR A 60 -2.16 3.86 0.69
CA TYR A 60 -3.14 2.81 0.92
C TYR A 60 -3.96 3.13 2.19
N GLU A 61 -5.25 2.82 2.16
CA GLU A 61 -6.19 3.06 3.26
C GLU A 61 -6.97 1.77 3.56
N GLU A 62 -7.10 1.40 4.84
CA GLU A 62 -7.89 0.23 5.26
C GLU A 62 -9.39 0.49 5.05
N VAL A 63 -10.10 -0.45 4.44
CA VAL A 63 -11.55 -0.38 4.17
C VAL A 63 -12.31 -1.61 4.64
#